data_AF-A0A7M3YY21-F1
#
_entry.id   AF-A0A7M3YY21-F1
#
_cell.length_a   1.000
_cell.length_b   1.000
_cell.length_c   1.000
_cell.angle_alpha   90.00
_cell.angle_beta   90.00
_cell.angle_gamma   90.00
#
_symmetry.space_group_name_H-M   'P 1'
#
loop_
_entity.id
_entity.type
_entity.pdbx_description
1 polymer ?
#
loop_
_entity_poly.entity_id
_entity_poly.type
_entity_poly.pdbx_seq_one_letter_code
_entity_poly.pdbx_strand_id
1 'polypeptide(L)'
;MLGESSRFLRLGPYGSVRVADAVAGRLMKEHELSARVESKRKGKGIGYHLFVDFEGRSDKQAVEMRRRIQDEHQWKCEIIDKKMFPNIVVNPASTSELYQQFLQSESVVSSDVSDQEAYDISAFWSVRNETLLFNWKDVEVFFEMPLDWSMEHTHSDLFQLAHHILVEPWDKSAMSNWNPTRKAGWRPGLAFSGGVDSAAALCLMPEETVLVYNERTGIQGKLNHTNAFRFFEEFERRSGRPVYRVKSNHEKIRLSQGKSVGFSTDYACAVQLILLADYFGLDSIGTGMPLENSYLFHGHRYRDFSNSWFWRHYQPMFESVGLPLYQPVAGCSEIINMSIVRDAGWEGWAQSCLRSAKGGTVCGQCWKCFRKNSMLGLPFSMSNEIITFLGKEPIKQAASTLYSIQRGGVSSDGKDIRTEFPLIHSLLDMDFSFLDHHYAPALKLLPEKYQHFTTTRLKGYVEKMTSPEVASMKGINLYPNS
;
A
#
# COMPACT_ATOMS: atom_id res chain seq x y z
N MET A 1 50.19 8.12 -19.74
CA MET A 1 48.91 7.89 -19.02
C MET A 1 47.87 8.75 -19.68
N LEU A 2 46.94 8.16 -20.42
CA LEU A 2 45.77 8.88 -20.94
C LEU A 2 44.85 9.14 -19.75
N GLY A 3 44.64 10.41 -19.40
CA GLY A 3 43.74 10.78 -18.31
C GLY A 3 42.30 10.38 -18.66
N GLU A 4 41.59 9.83 -17.69
CA GLU A 4 40.16 9.54 -17.80
C GLU A 4 39.38 10.83 -18.10
N SER A 5 38.43 10.74 -19.02
CA SER A 5 37.53 11.84 -19.37
C SER A 5 36.82 12.37 -18.12
N SER A 6 36.98 13.67 -17.84
CA SER A 6 36.22 14.35 -16.79
C SER A 6 34.84 14.79 -17.30
N ARG A 7 34.35 14.21 -18.40
CA ARG A 7 33.13 14.64 -19.09
C ARG A 7 32.18 13.48 -19.38
N PHE A 8 30.88 13.78 -19.34
CA PHE A 8 29.79 12.91 -19.81
C PHE A 8 29.29 13.38 -21.17
N LEU A 9 28.70 12.45 -21.95
CA LEU A 9 27.81 12.81 -23.05
C LEU A 9 26.35 12.70 -22.58
N ARG A 10 25.60 13.79 -22.69
CA ARG A 10 24.16 13.79 -22.46
C ARG A 10 23.41 13.78 -23.78
N LEU A 11 22.48 12.85 -23.96
CA LEU A 11 21.56 12.81 -25.10
C LEU A 11 20.12 13.10 -24.67
N GLY A 12 19.32 13.69 -25.56
CA GLY A 12 17.92 14.06 -25.31
C GLY A 12 17.67 15.58 -25.26
N PRO A 13 16.53 16.05 -24.73
CA PRO A 13 15.48 15.26 -24.06
C PRO A 13 14.68 14.38 -25.03
N TYR A 14 14.32 13.19 -24.56
CA TYR A 14 13.35 12.28 -25.17
C TYR A 14 11.98 12.43 -24.48
N GLY A 15 10.91 12.19 -25.24
CA GLY A 15 9.53 12.36 -24.76
C GLY A 15 9.03 11.25 -23.84
N SER A 16 9.73 10.12 -23.76
CA SER A 16 9.41 9.00 -22.86
C SER A 16 10.66 8.22 -22.49
N VAL A 17 10.62 7.50 -21.35
CA VAL A 17 11.67 6.59 -20.92
C VAL A 17 11.94 5.51 -21.96
N ARG A 18 10.88 4.95 -22.57
CA ARG A 18 10.97 3.94 -23.64
C ARG A 18 11.81 4.39 -24.84
N VAL A 19 11.70 5.67 -25.23
CA VAL A 19 12.51 6.22 -26.33
C VAL A 19 13.97 6.39 -25.88
N ALA A 20 14.20 6.79 -24.63
CA ALA A 20 15.54 6.86 -24.07
C ALA A 20 16.18 5.46 -23.99
N ASP A 21 15.47 4.45 -23.50
CA ASP A 21 15.98 3.08 -23.40
C ASP A 21 16.28 2.46 -24.77
N ALA A 22 15.41 2.70 -25.76
CA ALA A 22 15.66 2.25 -27.13
C ALA A 22 16.94 2.88 -27.71
N VAL A 23 17.20 4.17 -27.41
CA VAL A 23 18.44 4.84 -27.82
C VAL A 23 19.64 4.33 -27.01
N ALA A 24 19.50 4.02 -25.72
CA ALA A 24 20.54 3.42 -24.90
C ALA A 24 20.95 2.04 -25.42
N GLY A 25 19.97 1.19 -25.79
CA GLY A 25 20.24 -0.10 -26.42
C GLY A 25 20.98 0.03 -27.75
N ARG A 26 20.67 1.05 -28.55
CA ARG A 26 21.40 1.34 -29.80
C ARG A 26 22.81 1.85 -29.55
N LEU A 27 23.02 2.72 -28.57
CA LEU A 27 24.36 3.17 -28.17
C LEU A 27 25.24 2.01 -27.73
N MET A 28 24.69 1.08 -26.95
CA MET A 28 25.43 -0.10 -26.53
C MET A 28 25.75 -1.01 -27.71
N LYS A 29 24.76 -1.29 -28.59
CA LYS A 29 24.94 -2.21 -29.73
C LYS A 29 25.86 -1.66 -30.82
N GLU A 30 25.78 -0.36 -31.13
CA GLU A 30 26.48 0.25 -32.27
C GLU A 30 27.81 0.90 -31.87
N HIS A 31 27.96 1.35 -30.61
CA HIS A 31 29.12 2.14 -30.16
C HIS A 31 29.81 1.59 -28.90
N GLU A 32 29.30 0.49 -28.32
CA GLU A 32 29.77 -0.10 -27.07
C GLU A 32 29.79 0.92 -25.91
N LEU A 33 28.76 1.76 -25.86
CA LEU A 33 28.60 2.80 -24.85
C LEU A 33 27.43 2.49 -23.92
N SER A 34 27.71 2.36 -22.63
CA SER A 34 26.68 2.28 -21.60
C SER A 34 26.11 3.66 -21.30
N ALA A 35 24.79 3.72 -21.07
CA ALA A 35 24.10 4.96 -20.77
C ALA A 35 23.14 4.76 -19.61
N ARG A 36 23.11 5.70 -18.67
CA ARG A 36 22.07 5.77 -17.63
C ARG A 36 20.95 6.72 -18.06
N VAL A 37 19.72 6.37 -17.75
CA VAL A 37 18.56 7.22 -18.04
C VAL A 37 18.25 8.10 -16.84
N GLU A 38 18.10 9.39 -17.06
CA GLU A 38 17.84 10.40 -16.04
C GLU A 38 16.64 11.25 -16.48
N SER A 39 15.66 11.43 -15.59
CA SER A 39 14.51 12.26 -15.88
C SER A 39 14.73 13.69 -15.34
N LYS A 40 14.40 14.70 -16.15
CA LYS A 40 14.45 16.10 -15.72
C LYS A 40 13.15 16.78 -16.07
N ARG A 41 12.49 17.34 -15.05
CA ARG A 41 11.26 18.12 -15.22
C ARG A 41 11.59 19.45 -15.87
N LYS A 42 10.90 19.78 -16.97
CA LYS A 42 10.97 21.10 -17.63
C LYS A 42 9.55 21.64 -17.78
N GLY A 43 9.15 22.55 -16.89
CA GLY A 43 7.77 23.05 -16.82
C GLY A 43 6.78 21.94 -16.42
N LYS A 44 5.72 21.75 -17.22
CA LYS A 44 4.69 20.72 -16.99
C LYS A 44 5.05 19.33 -17.54
N GLY A 45 6.14 19.20 -18.31
CA GLY A 45 6.58 17.94 -18.91
C GLY A 45 7.83 17.34 -18.25
N ILE A 46 8.02 16.04 -18.43
CA ILE A 46 9.23 15.30 -18.03
C ILE A 46 10.03 15.02 -19.31
N GLY A 47 11.31 15.43 -19.34
CA GLY A 47 12.24 15.07 -20.41
C GLY A 47 13.22 14.02 -19.92
N TYR A 48 13.37 12.94 -20.66
CA TYR A 48 14.31 11.86 -20.35
C TYR A 48 15.63 12.09 -21.06
N HIS A 49 16.74 11.93 -20.35
CA HIS A 49 18.07 12.17 -20.89
C HIS A 49 18.92 10.93 -20.66
N LEU A 50 19.75 10.60 -21.64
CA LEU A 50 20.76 9.56 -21.47
C LEU A 50 22.08 10.21 -21.06
N PHE A 51 22.76 9.64 -20.08
CA PHE A 51 24.09 10.05 -19.67
C PHE A 51 25.06 8.90 -19.92
N VAL A 52 25.99 9.11 -20.83
CA VAL A 52 27.04 8.15 -21.20
C VAL A 52 28.32 8.54 -20.49
N ASP A 53 28.90 7.60 -19.76
CA ASP A 53 30.26 7.74 -19.23
C ASP A 53 31.29 7.28 -20.28
N PHE A 54 32.45 7.92 -20.29
CA PHE A 54 33.55 7.64 -21.19
C PHE A 54 34.74 7.08 -20.42
N GLU A 55 34.49 6.07 -19.58
CA GLU A 55 35.53 5.39 -18.81
C GLU A 55 36.65 4.90 -19.74
N GLY A 56 37.91 5.20 -19.36
CA GLY A 56 39.09 4.85 -20.13
C GLY A 56 39.30 5.61 -21.46
N ARG A 57 38.47 6.61 -21.80
CA ARG A 57 38.64 7.46 -23.00
C ARG A 57 39.05 8.89 -22.63
N SER A 58 39.80 9.55 -23.50
CA SER A 58 40.19 10.96 -23.34
C SER A 58 39.08 11.94 -23.73
N ASP A 59 39.15 13.18 -23.23
CA ASP A 59 38.23 14.28 -23.61
C ASP A 59 38.13 14.46 -25.14
N LYS A 60 39.24 14.30 -25.87
CA LYS A 60 39.24 14.38 -27.34
C LYS A 60 38.37 13.29 -27.96
N GLN A 61 38.46 12.06 -27.46
CA GLN A 61 37.66 10.93 -27.93
C GLN A 61 36.18 11.09 -27.56
N ALA A 62 35.87 11.69 -26.41
CA ALA A 62 34.50 12.05 -26.04
C ALA A 62 33.88 13.08 -27.01
N VAL A 63 34.66 14.09 -27.41
CA VAL A 63 34.26 15.11 -28.39
C VAL A 63 34.04 14.51 -29.78
N GLU A 64 34.95 13.65 -30.23
CA GLU A 64 34.82 12.93 -31.50
C GLU A 64 33.59 12.00 -31.51
N MET A 65 33.32 11.32 -30.40
CA MET A 65 32.15 10.45 -30.27
C MET A 65 30.83 11.22 -30.31
N ARG A 66 30.75 12.36 -29.61
CA ARG A 66 29.58 13.25 -29.68
C ARG A 66 29.31 13.69 -31.11
N ARG A 67 30.37 14.06 -31.85
CA ARG A 67 30.27 14.47 -33.26
C ARG A 67 29.74 13.32 -34.12
N ARG A 68 30.31 12.12 -33.96
CA ARG A 68 29.87 10.91 -34.69
C ARG A 68 28.39 10.60 -34.44
N ILE A 69 27.95 10.57 -33.18
CA ILE A 69 26.55 10.28 -32.83
C ILE A 69 25.60 11.34 -33.41
N GLN A 70 26.00 12.62 -33.38
CA GLN A 70 25.21 13.70 -33.99
C GLN A 70 25.15 13.58 -35.51
N ASP A 71 26.26 13.26 -36.17
CA ASP A 71 26.33 13.18 -37.64
C ASP A 71 25.54 11.97 -38.16
N GLU A 72 25.68 10.80 -37.53
CA GLU A 72 25.03 9.54 -37.94
C GLU A 72 23.54 9.49 -37.60
N HIS A 73 23.15 9.91 -36.39
CA HIS A 73 21.78 9.70 -35.89
C HIS A 73 20.97 10.97 -35.75
N GLN A 74 21.60 12.14 -35.93
CA GLN A 74 20.98 13.46 -35.75
C GLN A 74 20.38 13.68 -34.34
N TRP A 75 20.80 12.88 -33.35
CA TRP A 75 20.33 12.97 -31.98
C TRP A 75 20.87 14.21 -31.28
N LYS A 76 20.01 14.93 -30.57
CA LYS A 76 20.43 16.06 -29.73
C LYS A 76 21.37 15.57 -28.63
N CYS A 77 22.60 16.07 -28.64
CA CYS A 77 23.62 15.68 -27.67
C CYS A 77 24.57 16.82 -27.29
N GLU A 78 25.01 16.83 -26.03
CA GLU A 78 25.94 17.81 -25.47
C GLU A 78 26.97 17.15 -24.53
N ILE A 79 28.11 17.81 -24.35
CA ILE A 79 29.17 17.33 -23.43
C ILE A 79 29.10 18.14 -22.14
N ILE A 80 29.13 17.44 -21.00
CA ILE A 80 28.96 18.03 -19.66
C ILE A 80 30.17 17.66 -18.80
N ASP A 81 30.69 18.61 -18.02
CA ASP A 81 31.77 18.36 -17.06
C ASP A 81 31.25 17.63 -15.80
N LYS A 82 31.96 16.57 -15.37
CA LYS A 82 31.65 15.76 -14.17
C LYS A 82 31.59 16.62 -12.90
N LYS A 83 32.39 17.70 -12.80
CA LYS A 83 32.45 18.58 -11.62
C LYS A 83 31.23 19.47 -11.44
N MET A 84 30.39 19.64 -12.47
CA MET A 84 29.21 20.51 -12.43
C MET A 84 27.91 19.81 -12.02
N PHE A 85 27.93 18.51 -11.71
CA PHE A 85 26.72 17.74 -11.43
C PHE A 85 26.61 17.35 -9.94
N PRO A 86 25.51 17.67 -9.23
CA PRO A 86 25.28 17.14 -7.88
C PRO A 86 24.95 15.65 -7.98
N ASN A 87 25.78 14.82 -7.34
CA ASN A 87 25.59 13.37 -7.25
C ASN A 87 24.28 13.06 -6.51
N ILE A 88 23.23 12.74 -7.25
CA ILE A 88 22.10 11.98 -6.75
C ILE A 88 22.23 10.60 -7.39
N VAL A 89 22.70 9.63 -6.61
CA VAL A 89 22.67 8.23 -7.01
C VAL A 89 21.33 7.67 -6.52
N VAL A 90 20.33 7.64 -7.39
CA VAL A 90 19.19 6.72 -7.24
C VAL A 90 19.51 5.55 -8.15
N ASN A 91 19.70 4.36 -7.58
CA ASN A 91 19.99 3.16 -8.35
C ASN A 91 18.65 2.60 -8.86
N PRO A 92 18.31 2.71 -10.15
CA PRO A 92 17.07 2.16 -10.68
C PRO A 92 17.37 0.74 -11.13
N ALA A 93 17.59 -0.16 -10.17
CA ALA A 93 17.61 -1.58 -10.51
C ALA A 93 16.18 -2.01 -10.84
N SER A 94 15.98 -2.61 -12.02
CA SER A 94 14.70 -3.21 -12.38
C SER A 94 14.32 -4.20 -11.28
N THR A 95 13.14 -4.01 -10.69
CA THR A 95 12.66 -4.91 -9.64
C THR A 95 12.60 -6.36 -10.13
N SER A 96 12.27 -6.55 -11.40
CA SER A 96 12.26 -7.88 -12.04
C SER A 96 13.68 -8.45 -12.11
N GLU A 97 14.68 -7.66 -12.47
CA GLU A 97 16.09 -8.09 -12.47
C GLU A 97 16.61 -8.39 -11.05
N LEU A 98 16.24 -7.58 -10.05
CA LEU A 98 16.58 -7.83 -8.65
C LEU A 98 15.96 -9.12 -8.12
N TYR A 99 14.71 -9.41 -8.49
CA TYR A 99 14.04 -10.65 -8.11
C TYR A 99 14.69 -11.86 -8.79
N GLN A 100 15.03 -11.76 -10.08
CA GLN A 100 15.77 -12.81 -10.77
C GLN A 100 17.16 -13.05 -10.19
N GLN A 101 17.87 -12.00 -9.76
CA GLN A 101 19.14 -12.11 -9.05
C GLN A 101 18.98 -12.81 -7.69
N PHE A 102 17.90 -12.50 -6.95
CA PHE A 102 17.57 -13.20 -5.70
C PHE A 102 17.33 -14.71 -5.94
N LEU A 103 16.50 -15.06 -6.94
CA LEU A 103 16.27 -16.46 -7.33
C LEU A 103 17.55 -17.20 -7.74
N GLN A 104 18.50 -16.50 -8.38
CA GLN A 104 19.81 -17.07 -8.73
C GLN A 104 20.75 -17.22 -7.52
N SER A 105 20.56 -16.43 -6.47
CA SER A 105 21.37 -16.47 -5.25
C SER A 105 20.96 -17.57 -4.27
N GLU A 106 19.71 -18.05 -4.34
CA GLU A 106 19.27 -19.25 -3.62
C GLU A 106 19.43 -20.49 -4.52
N SER A 107 20.52 -21.23 -4.34
CA SER A 107 20.73 -22.50 -5.02
C SER A 107 19.59 -23.49 -4.74
N VAL A 108 19.10 -24.09 -5.83
CA VAL A 108 18.04 -25.10 -5.94
C VAL A 108 18.06 -26.15 -4.82
N VAL A 109 16.93 -26.29 -4.11
CA VAL A 109 16.56 -27.54 -3.44
C VAL A 109 15.23 -28.00 -4.03
N SER A 110 15.26 -29.15 -4.72
CA SER A 110 14.06 -29.81 -5.23
C SER A 110 13.21 -30.31 -4.07
N SER A 111 11.90 -30.06 -4.13
CA SER A 111 10.92 -30.77 -3.32
C SER A 111 10.08 -31.66 -4.22
N ASP A 112 10.00 -32.94 -3.85
CA ASP A 112 9.08 -33.92 -4.41
C ASP A 112 7.66 -33.36 -4.44
N VAL A 113 7.07 -33.35 -5.64
CA VAL A 113 5.69 -32.92 -5.87
C VAL A 113 4.79 -34.12 -5.63
N SER A 114 3.91 -34.03 -4.64
CA SER A 114 2.82 -34.99 -4.46
C SER A 114 1.82 -34.88 -5.62
N ASP A 115 1.42 -36.00 -6.20
CA ASP A 115 0.38 -36.12 -7.22
C ASP A 115 -1.03 -35.74 -6.69
N GLN A 116 -1.25 -34.45 -6.44
CA GLN A 116 -2.59 -33.86 -6.28
C GLN A 116 -2.85 -32.92 -7.45
N GLU A 117 -4.11 -32.87 -7.92
CA GLU A 117 -4.51 -31.98 -9.01
C GLU A 117 -4.26 -30.51 -8.63
N ALA A 118 -3.34 -29.87 -9.36
CA ALA A 118 -2.98 -28.47 -9.21
C ALA A 118 -4.19 -27.56 -9.52
N TYR A 119 -4.22 -26.37 -8.93
CA TYR A 119 -5.24 -25.37 -9.20
C TYR A 119 -5.27 -24.99 -10.69
N ASP A 120 -6.40 -25.20 -11.36
CA ASP A 120 -6.61 -24.80 -12.75
C ASP A 120 -6.80 -23.28 -12.84
N ILE A 121 -5.70 -22.58 -13.14
CA ILE A 121 -5.69 -21.13 -13.34
C ILE A 121 -6.63 -20.75 -14.49
N SER A 122 -6.63 -21.51 -15.58
CA SER A 122 -7.36 -21.17 -16.82
C SER A 122 -8.88 -21.25 -16.68
N ALA A 123 -9.37 -22.01 -15.70
CA ALA A 123 -10.79 -22.11 -15.39
C ALA A 123 -11.40 -20.79 -14.86
N PHE A 124 -10.59 -19.94 -14.21
CA PHE A 124 -11.07 -18.71 -13.55
C PHE A 124 -10.35 -17.45 -14.00
N TRP A 125 -9.10 -17.57 -14.45
CA TRP A 125 -8.23 -16.45 -14.78
C TRP A 125 -7.87 -16.44 -16.26
N SER A 126 -7.88 -15.25 -16.86
CA SER A 126 -7.45 -15.05 -18.25
C SER A 126 -6.87 -13.65 -18.43
N VAL A 127 -6.12 -13.43 -19.51
CA VAL A 127 -5.67 -12.09 -19.91
C VAL A 127 -6.33 -11.70 -21.22
N ARG A 128 -6.87 -10.48 -21.28
CA ARG A 128 -7.44 -9.89 -22.49
C ARG A 128 -6.91 -8.48 -22.64
N ASN A 129 -6.22 -8.18 -23.73
CA ASN A 129 -5.63 -6.86 -23.99
C ASN A 129 -4.84 -6.31 -22.79
N GLU A 130 -3.86 -7.09 -22.31
CA GLU A 130 -2.99 -6.71 -21.18
C GLU A 130 -3.71 -6.53 -19.83
N THR A 131 -4.99 -6.90 -19.74
CA THR A 131 -5.80 -6.84 -18.52
C THR A 131 -6.03 -8.25 -17.98
N LEU A 132 -5.72 -8.47 -16.70
CA LEU A 132 -6.04 -9.71 -16.01
C LEU A 132 -7.52 -9.73 -15.63
N LEU A 133 -8.20 -10.83 -15.95
CA LEU A 133 -9.61 -11.05 -15.71
C LEU A 133 -9.79 -12.22 -14.76
N PHE A 134 -10.73 -12.06 -13.82
CA PHE A 134 -11.21 -13.12 -12.95
C PHE A 134 -12.70 -13.33 -13.21
N ASN A 135 -13.08 -14.57 -13.53
CA ASN A 135 -14.44 -14.99 -13.83
C ASN A 135 -14.95 -15.94 -12.76
N TRP A 136 -16.06 -15.59 -12.11
CA TRP A 136 -16.71 -16.45 -11.13
C TRP A 136 -18.23 -16.25 -11.15
N LYS A 137 -18.99 -17.33 -11.38
CA LYS A 137 -20.46 -17.36 -11.42
C LYS A 137 -21.06 -16.19 -12.22
N ASP A 138 -20.65 -16.09 -13.49
CA ASP A 138 -21.10 -15.07 -14.45
C ASP A 138 -20.73 -13.62 -14.09
N VAL A 139 -19.84 -13.41 -13.11
CA VAL A 139 -19.22 -12.11 -12.86
C VAL A 139 -17.79 -12.12 -13.36
N GLU A 140 -17.52 -11.24 -14.31
CA GLU A 140 -16.17 -10.89 -14.74
C GLU A 140 -15.71 -9.63 -14.02
N VAL A 141 -14.55 -9.71 -13.36
CA VAL A 141 -13.85 -8.55 -12.79
C VAL A 141 -12.43 -8.47 -13.35
N PHE A 142 -11.82 -7.29 -13.27
CA PHE A 142 -10.52 -7.04 -13.86
C PHE A 142 -9.50 -6.43 -12.91
N PHE A 143 -8.24 -6.57 -13.30
CA PHE A 143 -7.07 -5.94 -12.72
C PHE A 143 -6.16 -5.44 -13.86
N GLU A 144 -5.91 -4.13 -13.91
CA GLU A 144 -4.91 -3.54 -14.81
C GLU A 144 -3.51 -3.72 -14.20
N MET A 145 -2.81 -4.76 -14.65
CA MET A 145 -1.48 -5.15 -14.15
C MET A 145 -0.38 -4.29 -14.81
N PRO A 146 0.85 -4.24 -14.26
CA PRO A 146 2.01 -3.66 -14.94
C PRO A 146 2.18 -4.27 -16.34
N LEU A 147 2.64 -3.48 -17.32
CA LEU A 147 2.74 -3.91 -18.72
C LEU A 147 3.69 -5.11 -18.94
N ASP A 148 4.68 -5.26 -18.07
CA ASP A 148 5.66 -6.34 -18.07
C ASP A 148 5.32 -7.47 -17.07
N TRP A 149 4.16 -7.42 -16.42
CA TRP A 149 3.65 -8.53 -15.63
C TRP A 149 3.09 -9.63 -16.54
N SER A 150 3.30 -10.91 -16.19
CA SER A 150 2.70 -12.03 -16.91
C SER A 150 2.15 -13.12 -15.99
N MET A 151 1.13 -13.83 -16.46
CA MET A 151 0.59 -15.00 -15.78
C MET A 151 1.63 -16.12 -15.66
N GLU A 152 2.47 -16.29 -16.70
CA GLU A 152 3.50 -17.35 -16.76
C GLU A 152 4.56 -17.22 -15.66
N HIS A 153 4.88 -15.98 -15.22
CA HIS A 153 5.85 -15.72 -14.15
C HIS A 153 5.18 -15.51 -12.79
N THR A 154 3.89 -15.80 -12.66
CA THR A 154 3.15 -15.69 -11.39
C THR A 154 2.77 -17.08 -10.88
N HIS A 155 3.17 -17.41 -9.66
CA HIS A 155 2.96 -18.73 -9.07
C HIS A 155 1.46 -19.07 -8.92
N SER A 156 1.08 -20.34 -9.17
CA SER A 156 -0.30 -20.83 -9.11
C SER A 156 -1.00 -20.56 -7.78
N ASP A 157 -0.30 -20.76 -6.66
CA ASP A 157 -0.84 -20.54 -5.32
C ASP A 157 -1.31 -19.11 -5.08
N LEU A 158 -0.73 -18.12 -5.78
CA LEU A 158 -1.17 -16.72 -5.69
C LEU A 158 -2.54 -16.53 -6.34
N PHE A 159 -2.78 -17.19 -7.48
CA PHE A 159 -4.10 -17.19 -8.12
C PHE A 159 -5.13 -17.94 -7.28
N GLN A 160 -4.76 -19.08 -6.70
CA GLN A 160 -5.64 -19.87 -5.85
C GLN A 160 -6.01 -19.12 -4.55
N LEU A 161 -5.04 -18.47 -3.91
CA LEU A 161 -5.26 -17.59 -2.76
C LEU A 161 -6.13 -16.39 -3.13
N ALA A 162 -5.79 -15.68 -4.22
CA ALA A 162 -6.55 -14.53 -4.68
C ALA A 162 -8.01 -14.91 -5.00
N HIS A 163 -8.24 -16.06 -5.65
CA HIS A 163 -9.57 -16.60 -5.90
C HIS A 163 -10.32 -16.72 -4.58
N HIS A 164 -9.78 -17.45 -3.59
CA HIS A 164 -10.45 -17.62 -2.30
C HIS A 164 -10.80 -16.29 -1.62
N ILE A 165 -9.84 -15.36 -1.56
CA ILE A 165 -10.02 -14.04 -0.93
C ILE A 165 -11.10 -13.20 -1.62
N LEU A 166 -11.28 -13.37 -2.93
CA LEU A 166 -12.27 -12.64 -3.72
C LEU A 166 -13.70 -13.17 -3.55
N VAL A 167 -13.89 -14.45 -3.22
CA VAL A 167 -15.21 -15.11 -3.25
C VAL A 167 -15.67 -15.68 -1.90
N GLU A 168 -14.81 -15.72 -0.87
CA GLU A 168 -15.24 -16.03 0.49
C GLU A 168 -16.23 -14.94 0.99
N PRO A 169 -17.31 -15.27 1.73
CA PRO A 169 -17.69 -16.58 2.27
C PRO A 169 -18.57 -17.45 1.38
N TRP A 170 -18.87 -17.03 0.15
CA TRP A 170 -19.84 -17.72 -0.71
C TRP A 170 -19.29 -18.97 -1.38
N ASP A 171 -17.98 -19.03 -1.55
CA ASP A 171 -17.31 -20.17 -2.15
C ASP A 171 -15.95 -20.40 -1.49
N LYS A 172 -15.71 -21.63 -1.07
CA LYS A 172 -14.47 -22.08 -0.43
C LYS A 172 -13.79 -23.20 -1.22
N SER A 173 -14.35 -23.57 -2.38
CA SER A 173 -13.85 -24.66 -3.22
C SER A 173 -12.43 -24.43 -3.70
N ALA A 174 -12.02 -23.17 -3.89
CA ALA A 174 -10.64 -22.81 -4.23
C ALA A 174 -9.60 -23.38 -3.24
N MET A 175 -9.99 -23.67 -1.99
CA MET A 175 -9.10 -24.22 -0.97
C MET A 175 -9.26 -25.74 -0.76
N SER A 176 -10.05 -26.46 -1.57
CA SER A 176 -10.31 -27.90 -1.37
C SER A 176 -9.04 -28.75 -1.51
N ASN A 177 -8.14 -28.35 -2.40
CA ASN A 177 -6.85 -29.00 -2.66
C ASN A 177 -5.71 -28.04 -2.29
N TRP A 178 -5.83 -27.32 -1.18
CA TRP A 178 -4.82 -26.34 -0.76
C TRP A 178 -3.52 -27.03 -0.32
N ASN A 179 -2.50 -26.98 -1.18
CA ASN A 179 -1.17 -27.51 -0.92
C ASN A 179 -0.10 -26.57 -1.50
N PRO A 180 0.15 -25.42 -0.85
CA PRO A 180 0.98 -24.36 -1.40
C PRO A 180 2.47 -24.75 -1.41
N THR A 181 3.16 -24.33 -2.46
CA THR A 181 4.58 -24.57 -2.73
C THR A 181 5.39 -23.29 -2.94
N ARG A 182 4.73 -22.14 -3.15
CA ARG A 182 5.37 -20.83 -3.33
C ARG A 182 6.31 -20.49 -2.17
N LYS A 183 7.50 -20.01 -2.50
CA LYS A 183 8.47 -19.46 -1.53
C LYS A 183 8.30 -17.96 -1.34
N ALA A 184 8.68 -17.47 -0.16
CA ALA A 184 8.67 -16.04 0.13
C ALA A 184 9.69 -15.29 -0.75
N GLY A 185 9.38 -14.03 -1.09
CA GLY A 185 10.36 -13.12 -1.69
C GLY A 185 11.30 -12.51 -0.63
N TRP A 186 11.70 -11.25 -0.84
CA TRP A 186 12.73 -10.59 -0.02
C TRP A 186 12.30 -9.26 0.62
N ARG A 187 11.13 -8.70 0.26
CA ARG A 187 10.65 -7.43 0.82
C ARG A 187 9.14 -7.39 1.08
N PRO A 188 8.64 -6.48 1.93
CA PRO A 188 7.23 -6.46 2.28
C PRO A 188 6.41 -5.65 1.27
N GLY A 189 5.12 -5.97 1.17
CA GLY A 189 4.12 -5.18 0.44
C GLY A 189 3.13 -4.52 1.39
N LEU A 190 2.61 -3.34 1.05
CA LEU A 190 1.59 -2.63 1.84
C LEU A 190 0.40 -2.23 0.97
N ALA A 191 -0.81 -2.63 1.41
CA ALA A 191 -2.06 -2.20 0.80
C ALA A 191 -2.32 -0.75 1.19
N PHE A 192 -1.81 0.17 0.36
CA PHE A 192 -1.63 1.56 0.74
C PHE A 192 -2.78 2.43 0.25
N SER A 193 -3.75 2.70 1.13
CA SER A 193 -4.97 3.45 0.78
C SER A 193 -4.81 4.96 0.66
N GLY A 194 -3.68 5.52 1.14
CA GLY A 194 -3.49 6.96 1.33
C GLY A 194 -4.24 7.55 2.53
N GLY A 195 -4.97 6.73 3.28
CA GLY A 195 -5.54 7.11 4.58
C GLY A 195 -4.52 7.06 5.72
N VAL A 196 -4.87 7.72 6.83
CA VAL A 196 -4.07 7.80 8.07
C VAL A 196 -3.49 6.46 8.50
N ASP A 197 -4.31 5.41 8.62
CA ASP A 197 -3.85 4.14 9.19
C ASP A 197 -2.83 3.43 8.28
N SER A 198 -3.06 3.43 6.96
CA SER A 198 -2.06 2.91 6.01
C SER A 198 -0.82 3.80 5.90
N ALA A 199 -0.93 5.10 6.18
CA ALA A 199 0.21 6.01 6.22
C ALA A 199 1.05 5.84 7.50
N ALA A 200 0.41 5.57 8.63
CA ALA A 200 1.10 5.17 9.85
C ALA A 200 1.81 3.83 9.66
N ALA A 201 1.16 2.85 9.02
CA ALA A 201 1.80 1.58 8.66
C ALA A 201 3.05 1.79 7.79
N LEU A 202 2.96 2.60 6.73
CA LEU A 202 4.10 2.99 5.89
C LEU A 202 5.28 3.55 6.72
N CYS A 203 5.00 4.38 7.73
CA CYS A 203 6.05 4.99 8.57
C CYS A 203 6.75 3.99 9.51
N LEU A 204 6.14 2.82 9.74
CA LEU A 204 6.64 1.77 10.63
C LEU A 204 7.23 0.58 9.87
N MET A 205 7.08 0.53 8.54
CA MET A 205 7.60 -0.52 7.68
C MET A 205 8.94 -0.11 7.04
N PRO A 206 9.76 -1.08 6.58
CA PRO A 206 11.03 -0.81 5.91
C PRO A 206 10.90 0.05 4.65
N GLU A 207 11.97 0.70 4.23
CA GLU A 207 11.95 1.63 3.09
C GLU A 207 11.74 0.90 1.76
N GLU A 208 12.16 -0.35 1.65
CA GLU A 208 11.95 -1.23 0.52
C GLU A 208 10.49 -1.71 0.36
N THR A 209 9.59 -1.36 1.29
CA THR A 209 8.17 -1.73 1.21
C THR A 209 7.54 -1.27 -0.09
N VAL A 210 6.91 -2.19 -0.82
CA VAL A 210 6.17 -1.87 -2.04
C VAL A 210 4.77 -1.38 -1.69
N LEU A 211 4.40 -0.22 -2.22
CA LEU A 211 3.11 0.42 -1.94
C LEU A 211 2.16 0.18 -3.10
N VAL A 212 1.07 -0.54 -2.86
CA VAL A 212 0.06 -0.82 -3.89
C VAL A 212 -1.28 -0.24 -3.49
N TYR A 213 -1.88 0.52 -4.40
CA TYR A 213 -3.21 1.10 -4.25
C TYR A 213 -4.23 0.38 -5.14
N ASN A 214 -5.31 -0.08 -4.53
CA ASN A 214 -6.51 -0.50 -5.25
C ASN A 214 -7.26 0.73 -5.81
N GLU A 215 -7.04 1.02 -7.09
CA GLU A 215 -7.73 2.10 -7.80
C GLU A 215 -9.08 1.62 -8.33
N ARG A 216 -10.14 1.95 -7.60
CA ARG A 216 -11.50 1.51 -7.90
C ARG A 216 -11.98 2.15 -9.20
N THR A 217 -12.22 1.33 -10.22
CA THR A 217 -12.70 1.78 -11.52
C THR A 217 -13.83 0.90 -12.03
N GLY A 218 -14.57 1.39 -13.03
CA GLY A 218 -15.71 0.65 -13.60
C GLY A 218 -16.87 0.40 -12.61
N ILE A 219 -16.89 1.06 -11.46
CA ILE A 219 -17.92 0.95 -10.41
C ILE A 219 -18.68 2.28 -10.32
N GLN A 220 -20.01 2.24 -10.33
CA GLN A 220 -20.83 3.44 -10.11
C GLN A 220 -20.79 3.87 -8.62
N GLY A 221 -20.57 5.16 -8.36
CA GLY A 221 -20.62 5.68 -6.98
C GLY A 221 -20.03 7.08 -6.83
N LYS A 222 -20.06 7.59 -5.59
CA LYS A 222 -19.52 8.91 -5.20
C LYS A 222 -18.02 8.89 -4.86
N LEU A 223 -17.32 7.80 -5.19
CA LEU A 223 -15.92 7.63 -4.82
C LEU A 223 -15.04 8.54 -5.67
N ASN A 224 -14.14 9.26 -5.01
CA ASN A 224 -13.21 10.17 -5.64
C ASN A 224 -11.79 9.93 -5.09
N HIS A 225 -10.85 9.65 -5.99
CA HIS A 225 -9.48 9.29 -5.67
C HIS A 225 -8.54 10.50 -5.53
N THR A 226 -9.02 11.74 -5.76
CA THR A 226 -8.20 12.96 -5.80
C THR A 226 -7.34 13.13 -4.55
N ASN A 227 -7.85 12.85 -3.35
CA ASN A 227 -7.06 12.97 -2.12
C ASN A 227 -5.93 11.94 -2.03
N ALA A 228 -6.20 10.69 -2.42
CA ALA A 228 -5.19 9.64 -2.45
C ALA A 228 -4.11 9.98 -3.49
N PHE A 229 -4.51 10.36 -4.71
CA PHE A 229 -3.58 10.73 -5.77
C PHE A 229 -2.70 11.93 -5.39
N ARG A 230 -3.29 12.97 -4.80
CA ARG A 230 -2.54 14.12 -4.27
C ARG A 230 -1.47 13.68 -3.27
N PHE A 231 -1.80 12.75 -2.38
CA PHE A 231 -0.83 12.23 -1.42
C PHE A 231 0.25 11.41 -2.11
N PHE A 232 -0.11 10.53 -3.05
CA PHE A 232 0.85 9.70 -3.76
C PHE A 232 1.85 10.54 -4.57
N GLU A 233 1.37 11.56 -5.28
CA GLU A 233 2.22 12.50 -6.01
C GLU A 233 3.20 13.24 -5.08
N GLU A 234 2.74 13.69 -3.91
CA GLU A 234 3.61 14.35 -2.95
C GLU A 234 4.59 13.39 -2.27
N PHE A 235 4.14 12.18 -1.96
CA PHE A 235 4.97 11.13 -1.40
C PHE A 235 6.10 10.77 -2.37
N GLU A 236 5.78 10.54 -3.64
CA GLU A 236 6.76 10.26 -4.68
C GLU A 236 7.70 11.45 -4.88
N ARG A 237 7.19 12.68 -4.88
CA ARG A 237 8.02 13.89 -4.98
C ARG A 237 9.04 14.02 -3.84
N ARG A 238 8.67 13.64 -2.61
CA ARG A 238 9.54 13.77 -1.43
C ARG A 238 10.46 12.58 -1.21
N SER A 239 10.00 11.37 -1.51
CA SER A 239 10.71 10.13 -1.20
C SER A 239 11.38 9.48 -2.42
N GLY A 240 10.99 9.86 -3.64
CA GLY A 240 11.38 9.17 -4.87
C GLY A 240 10.74 7.79 -5.05
N ARG A 241 9.85 7.37 -4.12
CA ARG A 241 9.21 6.05 -4.16
C ARG A 241 7.81 6.15 -4.77
N PRO A 242 7.47 5.36 -5.79
CA PRO A 242 6.16 5.38 -6.38
C PRO A 242 5.14 4.63 -5.50
N VAL A 243 3.85 4.97 -5.71
CA VAL A 243 2.73 4.13 -5.30
C VAL A 243 2.16 3.47 -6.55
N TYR A 244 2.21 2.15 -6.62
CA TYR A 244 1.70 1.39 -7.75
C TYR A 244 0.18 1.34 -7.69
N ARG A 245 -0.48 1.95 -8.67
CA ARG A 245 -1.95 1.98 -8.74
C ARG A 245 -2.41 0.88 -9.67
N VAL A 246 -3.24 -0.01 -9.15
CA VAL A 246 -3.82 -1.11 -9.92
C VAL A 246 -5.29 -0.85 -10.05
N LYS A 247 -5.73 -0.57 -11.29
CA LYS A 247 -7.15 -0.33 -11.54
C LYS A 247 -7.91 -1.64 -11.45
N SER A 248 -9.00 -1.66 -10.71
CA SER A 248 -9.80 -2.86 -10.55
C SER A 248 -11.27 -2.55 -10.23
N ASN A 249 -12.14 -3.47 -10.61
CA ASN A 249 -13.56 -3.46 -10.28
C ASN A 249 -14.00 -4.67 -9.43
N HIS A 250 -13.06 -5.42 -8.82
CA HIS A 250 -13.32 -6.69 -8.12
C HIS A 250 -14.38 -6.62 -7.02
N GLU A 251 -14.61 -5.43 -6.45
CA GLU A 251 -15.68 -5.18 -5.47
C GLU A 251 -17.10 -5.45 -6.05
N LYS A 252 -17.24 -5.60 -7.37
CA LYS A 252 -18.48 -6.00 -8.05
C LYS A 252 -18.88 -7.45 -7.79
N ILE A 253 -17.98 -8.34 -7.37
CA ILE A 253 -18.31 -9.74 -7.08
C ILE A 253 -19.50 -9.84 -6.12
N ARG A 254 -19.58 -8.94 -5.14
CA ARG A 254 -20.69 -8.84 -4.19
C ARG A 254 -22.06 -8.64 -4.82
N LEU A 255 -22.14 -8.03 -6.00
CA LEU A 255 -23.42 -7.76 -6.68
C LEU A 255 -24.12 -9.06 -7.08
N SER A 256 -23.39 -10.10 -7.53
CA SER A 256 -24.00 -11.40 -7.83
C SER A 256 -24.52 -12.14 -6.59
N GLN A 257 -24.17 -11.65 -5.41
CA GLN A 257 -24.60 -12.19 -4.12
C GLN A 257 -25.69 -11.31 -3.47
N GLY A 258 -26.30 -10.40 -4.24
CA GLY A 258 -27.33 -9.48 -3.76
C GLY A 258 -26.83 -8.48 -2.72
N LYS A 259 -25.51 -8.24 -2.65
CA LYS A 259 -24.89 -7.27 -1.74
C LYS A 259 -24.47 -6.02 -2.50
N SER A 260 -24.39 -4.88 -1.81
CA SER A 260 -23.78 -3.67 -2.36
C SER A 260 -22.29 -3.89 -2.64
N VAL A 261 -21.73 -3.09 -3.55
CA VAL A 261 -20.28 -3.06 -3.85
C VAL A 261 -19.47 -2.87 -2.57
N GLY A 262 -18.38 -3.63 -2.45
CA GLY A 262 -17.41 -3.55 -1.37
C GLY A 262 -16.42 -4.72 -1.43
N PHE A 263 -15.67 -4.91 -0.37
CA PHE A 263 -14.78 -6.08 -0.26
C PHE A 263 -15.55 -7.32 0.20
N SER A 264 -15.25 -8.47 -0.40
CA SER A 264 -15.80 -9.78 -0.04
C SER A 264 -15.29 -10.26 1.31
N THR A 265 -13.99 -10.05 1.53
CA THR A 265 -13.24 -10.31 2.77
C THR A 265 -12.46 -9.07 3.18
N ASP A 266 -11.96 -9.00 4.41
CA ASP A 266 -11.14 -7.86 4.83
C ASP A 266 -9.81 -7.76 4.04
N TYR A 267 -9.30 -8.89 3.51
CA TYR A 267 -8.06 -8.92 2.72
C TYR A 267 -8.27 -8.79 1.20
N ALA A 268 -9.51 -8.73 0.71
CA ALA A 268 -9.74 -8.39 -0.70
C ALA A 268 -9.21 -6.99 -1.06
N CYS A 269 -9.03 -6.10 -0.07
CA CYS A 269 -8.36 -4.82 -0.28
C CYS A 269 -6.87 -4.92 -0.64
N ALA A 270 -6.26 -6.09 -0.41
CA ALA A 270 -4.85 -6.39 -0.66
C ALA A 270 -4.64 -7.43 -1.76
N VAL A 271 -5.70 -7.84 -2.49
CA VAL A 271 -5.60 -8.89 -3.52
C VAL A 271 -4.59 -8.56 -4.61
N GLN A 272 -4.39 -7.28 -4.91
CA GLN A 272 -3.40 -6.83 -5.89
C GLN A 272 -1.97 -7.14 -5.43
N LEU A 273 -1.69 -7.08 -4.13
CA LEU A 273 -0.38 -7.49 -3.60
C LEU A 273 -0.17 -8.99 -3.74
N ILE A 274 -1.22 -9.79 -3.57
CA ILE A 274 -1.14 -11.24 -3.78
C ILE A 274 -0.79 -11.52 -5.25
N LEU A 275 -1.52 -10.91 -6.19
CA LEU A 275 -1.31 -11.09 -7.62
C LEU A 275 0.03 -10.51 -8.13
N LEU A 276 0.60 -9.53 -7.43
CA LEU A 276 1.87 -8.89 -7.76
C LEU A 276 3.03 -9.38 -6.90
N ALA A 277 2.83 -10.44 -6.11
CA ALA A 277 3.80 -10.87 -5.13
C ALA A 277 5.13 -11.29 -5.78
N ASP A 278 5.09 -12.12 -6.82
CA ASP A 278 6.33 -12.56 -7.49
C ASP A 278 6.94 -11.43 -8.31
N TYR A 279 6.12 -10.63 -8.99
CA TYR A 279 6.59 -9.47 -9.75
C TYR A 279 7.38 -8.48 -8.90
N PHE A 280 6.95 -8.24 -7.66
CA PHE A 280 7.63 -7.35 -6.74
C PHE A 280 8.61 -8.03 -5.79
N GLY A 281 8.71 -9.36 -5.77
CA GLY A 281 9.50 -10.10 -4.78
C GLY A 281 8.97 -9.96 -3.35
N LEU A 282 7.64 -10.03 -3.17
CA LEU A 282 6.98 -9.85 -1.88
C LEU A 282 7.11 -11.08 -0.99
N ASP A 283 7.29 -10.81 0.30
CA ASP A 283 7.55 -11.79 1.34
C ASP A 283 6.64 -11.70 2.57
N SER A 284 5.71 -10.74 2.50
CA SER A 284 4.71 -10.43 3.51
C SER A 284 3.76 -9.38 2.94
N ILE A 285 2.54 -9.35 3.46
CA ILE A 285 1.53 -8.38 3.07
C ILE A 285 1.03 -7.64 4.30
N GLY A 286 1.14 -6.32 4.27
CA GLY A 286 0.66 -5.45 5.31
C GLY A 286 -0.57 -4.63 4.94
N THR A 287 -1.31 -4.23 5.96
CA THR A 287 -2.42 -3.29 5.85
C THR A 287 -2.37 -2.28 7.02
N GLY A 288 -3.13 -1.20 6.91
CA GLY A 288 -3.31 -0.25 8.00
C GLY A 288 -4.40 -0.68 8.98
N MET A 289 -4.35 -1.90 9.52
CA MET A 289 -5.36 -2.39 10.47
C MET A 289 -5.06 -1.89 11.89
N PRO A 290 -5.85 -0.96 12.47
CA PRO A 290 -5.54 -0.37 13.76
C PRO A 290 -6.01 -1.28 14.93
N LEU A 291 -5.73 -0.84 16.16
CA LEU A 291 -6.16 -1.45 17.42
C LEU A 291 -7.68 -1.66 17.46
N GLU A 292 -8.46 -0.70 16.98
CA GLU A 292 -9.93 -0.72 16.94
C GLU A 292 -10.50 -1.80 16.05
N ASN A 293 -9.72 -2.32 15.11
CA ASN A 293 -10.13 -3.47 14.30
C ASN A 293 -9.49 -4.74 14.83
N SER A 294 -8.30 -4.68 15.42
CA SER A 294 -7.56 -5.85 15.88
C SER A 294 -8.04 -6.33 17.24
N TYR A 295 -7.88 -5.52 18.28
CA TYR A 295 -8.13 -5.92 19.69
C TYR A 295 -9.43 -5.39 20.27
N LEU A 296 -10.15 -4.53 19.56
CA LEU A 296 -11.49 -4.09 19.94
C LEU A 296 -12.50 -4.56 18.87
N PHE A 297 -13.30 -5.58 19.13
CA PHE A 297 -14.30 -6.06 18.17
C PHE A 297 -15.29 -4.95 17.79
N HIS A 298 -15.14 -4.38 16.59
CA HIS A 298 -15.85 -3.17 16.14
C HIS A 298 -15.80 -2.00 17.13
N GLY A 299 -14.72 -1.91 17.93
CA GLY A 299 -14.52 -0.86 18.93
C GLY A 299 -15.34 -0.98 20.22
N HIS A 300 -16.24 -1.96 20.38
CA HIS A 300 -17.13 -2.00 21.55
C HIS A 300 -16.81 -3.06 22.60
N ARG A 301 -16.00 -4.06 22.26
CA ARG A 301 -15.59 -5.12 23.20
C ARG A 301 -14.16 -5.54 22.94
N TYR A 302 -13.38 -5.81 23.98
CA TYR A 302 -12.07 -6.43 23.81
C TYR A 302 -12.18 -7.80 23.12
N ARG A 303 -11.22 -8.12 22.26
CA ARG A 303 -10.97 -9.48 21.79
C ARG A 303 -9.48 -9.78 21.81
N ASP A 304 -9.14 -11.02 22.13
CA ASP A 304 -7.80 -11.51 21.85
C ASP A 304 -7.66 -11.76 20.35
N PHE A 305 -7.02 -10.82 19.66
CA PHE A 305 -6.88 -10.87 18.21
C PHE A 305 -6.12 -12.11 17.73
N SER A 306 -5.05 -12.49 18.43
CA SER A 306 -4.20 -13.66 18.09
C SER A 306 -4.98 -14.97 18.12
N ASN A 307 -6.03 -15.03 18.93
CA ASN A 307 -6.91 -16.19 19.08
C ASN A 307 -8.26 -16.02 18.36
N SER A 308 -8.47 -14.91 17.66
CA SER A 308 -9.70 -14.66 16.91
C SER A 308 -9.81 -15.58 15.69
N TRP A 309 -11.04 -15.88 15.27
CA TRP A 309 -11.27 -16.60 14.02
C TRP A 309 -10.56 -15.92 12.85
N PHE A 310 -10.63 -14.60 12.78
CA PHE A 310 -10.01 -13.79 11.74
C PHE A 310 -8.50 -14.11 11.59
N TRP A 311 -7.75 -14.03 12.68
CA TRP A 311 -6.31 -14.29 12.65
C TRP A 311 -6.00 -15.75 12.35
N ARG A 312 -6.67 -16.68 13.05
CA ARG A 312 -6.47 -18.13 12.88
C ARG A 312 -6.87 -18.64 11.48
N HIS A 313 -7.75 -17.93 10.79
CA HIS A 313 -8.17 -18.25 9.43
C HIS A 313 -7.22 -17.69 8.39
N TYR A 314 -6.93 -16.39 8.42
CA TYR A 314 -6.14 -15.75 7.37
C TYR A 314 -4.63 -15.89 7.54
N GLN A 315 -4.08 -15.80 8.76
CA GLN A 315 -2.62 -15.83 8.94
C GLN A 315 -1.98 -17.11 8.39
N PRO A 316 -2.45 -18.32 8.74
CA PRO A 316 -1.83 -19.56 8.24
C PRO A 316 -1.90 -19.68 6.71
N MET A 317 -3.01 -19.23 6.11
CA MET A 317 -3.22 -19.26 4.66
C MET A 317 -2.20 -18.36 3.94
N PHE A 318 -2.06 -17.13 4.37
CA PHE A 318 -1.09 -16.18 3.82
C PHE A 318 0.37 -16.63 4.07
N GLU A 319 0.66 -17.13 5.26
CA GLU A 319 1.98 -17.65 5.63
C GLU A 319 2.38 -18.86 4.80
N SER A 320 1.43 -19.75 4.48
CA SER A 320 1.69 -20.97 3.71
C SER A 320 2.14 -20.73 2.26
N VAL A 321 1.91 -19.53 1.71
CA VAL A 321 2.45 -19.10 0.40
C VAL A 321 3.63 -18.13 0.51
N GLY A 322 4.23 -18.01 1.69
CA GLY A 322 5.35 -17.08 1.92
C GLY A 322 4.94 -15.61 1.92
N LEU A 323 3.70 -15.29 2.30
CA LEU A 323 3.18 -13.92 2.44
C LEU A 323 2.57 -13.65 3.82
N PRO A 324 3.23 -14.02 4.95
CA PRO A 324 2.69 -13.81 6.30
C PRO A 324 2.19 -12.37 6.49
N LEU A 325 1.11 -12.20 7.25
CA LEU A 325 0.47 -10.90 7.45
C LEU A 325 1.37 -10.00 8.29
N TYR A 326 1.60 -8.78 7.80
CA TYR A 326 2.42 -7.77 8.46
C TYR A 326 1.54 -6.59 8.91
N GLN A 327 1.09 -6.61 10.17
CA GLN A 327 0.16 -5.61 10.71
C GLN A 327 0.85 -4.63 11.68
N PRO A 328 1.68 -3.68 11.20
CA PRO A 328 2.55 -2.85 12.04
C PRO A 328 1.79 -1.93 13.01
N VAL A 329 0.52 -1.63 12.71
CA VAL A 329 -0.32 -0.73 13.51
C VAL A 329 -1.44 -1.47 14.27
N ALA A 330 -1.42 -2.80 14.34
CA ALA A 330 -2.46 -3.58 15.05
C ALA A 330 -2.56 -3.27 16.55
N GLY A 331 -1.47 -2.78 17.17
CA GLY A 331 -1.46 -2.31 18.55
C GLY A 331 -1.68 -0.81 18.71
N CYS A 332 -1.83 -0.06 17.62
CA CYS A 332 -1.95 1.39 17.61
C CYS A 332 -3.39 1.80 17.35
N SER A 333 -3.94 2.65 18.21
CA SER A 333 -5.25 3.27 17.97
C SER A 333 -5.20 4.21 16.76
N GLU A 334 -6.36 4.62 16.27
CA GLU A 334 -6.43 5.66 15.24
C GLU A 334 -5.80 6.99 15.70
N ILE A 335 -5.73 7.25 17.02
CA ILE A 335 -5.09 8.45 17.60
C ILE A 335 -3.59 8.37 17.43
N ILE A 336 -3.00 7.23 17.79
CA ILE A 336 -1.57 6.97 17.62
C ILE A 336 -1.21 7.05 16.15
N ASN A 337 -2.03 6.48 15.27
CA ASN A 337 -1.80 6.54 13.83
C ASN A 337 -1.81 7.99 13.31
N MET A 338 -2.70 8.84 13.81
CA MET A 338 -2.67 10.28 13.48
C MET A 338 -1.41 10.97 14.01
N SER A 339 -0.96 10.64 15.23
CA SER A 339 0.30 11.18 15.77
C SER A 339 1.48 10.80 14.90
N ILE A 340 1.62 9.52 14.56
CA ILE A 340 2.69 9.02 13.68
C ILE A 340 2.68 9.77 12.34
N VAL A 341 1.51 9.92 11.72
CA VAL A 341 1.36 10.63 10.44
C VAL A 341 1.74 12.10 10.55
N ARG A 342 1.36 12.77 11.64
CA ARG A 342 1.70 14.17 11.89
C ARG A 342 3.20 14.33 12.10
N ASP A 343 3.78 13.52 12.98
CA ASP A 343 5.19 13.61 13.36
C ASP A 343 6.11 13.22 12.18
N ALA A 344 5.63 12.36 11.27
CA ALA A 344 6.27 12.03 9.99
C ALA A 344 6.06 13.09 8.88
N GLY A 345 5.32 14.17 9.14
CA GLY A 345 5.13 15.28 8.19
C GLY A 345 4.10 15.02 7.08
N TRP A 346 3.17 14.08 7.31
CA TRP A 346 2.11 13.70 6.37
C TRP A 346 0.71 14.18 6.78
N GLU A 347 0.61 14.96 7.86
CA GLU A 347 -0.64 15.65 8.23
C GLU A 347 -1.16 16.49 7.06
N GLY A 348 -2.49 16.47 6.85
CA GLY A 348 -3.12 17.13 5.71
C GLY A 348 -2.91 16.44 4.35
N TRP A 349 -1.96 15.50 4.23
CA TRP A 349 -1.76 14.67 3.04
C TRP A 349 -2.48 13.34 3.16
N ALA A 350 -2.27 12.61 4.26
CA ALA A 350 -2.93 11.33 4.52
C ALA A 350 -4.42 11.55 4.79
N GLN A 351 -5.25 11.40 3.76
CA GLN A 351 -6.68 11.72 3.80
C GLN A 351 -7.52 10.57 3.27
N SER A 352 -8.28 9.93 4.16
CA SER A 352 -9.14 8.79 3.81
C SER A 352 -10.48 9.18 3.17
N CYS A 353 -10.77 10.47 2.98
CA CYS A 353 -12.04 10.92 2.45
C CYS A 353 -12.11 10.72 0.93
N LEU A 354 -12.94 9.77 0.49
CA LEU A 354 -13.24 9.49 -0.91
C LEU A 354 -14.45 10.26 -1.45
N ARG A 355 -14.90 11.33 -0.77
CA ARG A 355 -16.08 12.13 -1.18
C ARG A 355 -15.74 13.57 -1.58
N SER A 356 -14.48 13.96 -1.48
CA SER A 356 -14.02 15.28 -1.92
C SER A 356 -13.47 15.20 -3.33
N ALA A 357 -13.94 16.07 -4.21
CA ALA A 357 -13.35 16.24 -5.54
C ALA A 357 -12.14 17.20 -5.54
N LYS A 358 -11.95 17.95 -4.46
CA LYS A 358 -10.84 18.90 -4.28
C LYS A 358 -9.76 18.27 -3.39
N GLY A 359 -8.53 18.26 -3.88
CA GLY A 359 -7.38 17.73 -3.15
C GLY A 359 -7.08 18.55 -1.90
N GLY A 360 -6.77 17.86 -0.80
CA GLY A 360 -6.47 18.49 0.50
C GLY A 360 -7.70 18.93 1.28
N THR A 361 -8.90 18.68 0.77
CA THR A 361 -10.14 18.94 1.49
C THR A 361 -10.89 17.64 1.77
N VAL A 362 -11.61 17.59 2.89
CA VAL A 362 -12.48 16.48 3.26
C VAL A 362 -13.94 16.94 3.22
N CYS A 363 -14.89 16.01 3.09
CA CYS A 363 -16.31 16.38 3.03
C CYS A 363 -16.88 16.89 4.37
N GLY A 364 -16.21 16.61 5.50
CA GLY A 364 -16.67 17.03 6.84
C GLY A 364 -17.99 16.40 7.30
N GLN A 365 -18.62 15.52 6.50
CA GLN A 365 -20.00 15.07 6.70
C GLN A 365 -20.16 13.54 6.75
N CYS A 366 -19.14 12.76 6.39
CA CYS A 366 -19.21 11.30 6.47
C CYS A 366 -18.74 10.78 7.83
N TRP A 367 -19.07 9.53 8.17
CA TRP A 367 -18.69 8.91 9.45
C TRP A 367 -17.19 9.02 9.75
N LYS A 368 -16.35 8.79 8.72
CA LYS A 368 -14.89 8.87 8.85
C LYS A 368 -14.40 10.30 9.12
N CYS A 369 -15.02 11.30 8.48
CA CYS A 369 -14.65 12.70 8.71
C CYS A 369 -15.10 13.16 10.09
N PHE A 370 -16.31 12.78 10.53
CA PHE A 370 -16.81 13.07 11.88
C PHE A 370 -15.81 12.62 12.95
N ARG A 371 -15.49 11.32 13.03
CA ARG A 371 -14.60 10.82 14.08
C ARG A 371 -13.22 11.47 14.05
N LYS A 372 -12.61 11.63 12.87
CA LYS A 372 -11.28 12.22 12.72
C LYS A 372 -11.27 13.71 13.07
N ASN A 373 -12.25 14.45 12.56
CA ASN A 373 -12.33 15.88 12.80
C ASN A 373 -12.65 16.16 14.27
N SER A 374 -13.59 15.43 14.89
CA SER A 374 -13.87 15.55 16.33
C SER A 374 -12.63 15.24 17.17
N MET A 375 -11.87 14.22 16.81
CA MET A 375 -10.63 13.87 17.52
C MET A 375 -9.54 14.94 17.41
N LEU A 376 -9.49 15.66 16.28
CA LEU A 376 -8.53 16.74 16.02
C LEU A 376 -9.07 18.15 16.41
N GLY A 377 -10.30 18.24 16.93
CA GLY A 377 -10.97 19.53 17.16
C GLY A 377 -11.24 20.33 15.88
N LEU A 378 -11.31 19.67 14.72
CA LEU A 378 -11.59 20.28 13.43
C LEU A 378 -13.11 20.33 13.14
N PRO A 379 -13.57 21.26 12.29
CA PRO A 379 -14.98 21.38 11.95
C PRO A 379 -15.54 20.12 11.26
N PHE A 380 -16.73 19.69 11.68
CA PHE A 380 -17.56 18.73 10.95
C PHE A 380 -19.00 19.23 10.89
N SER A 381 -19.81 18.73 9.97
CA SER A 381 -21.24 19.06 9.89
C SER A 381 -22.08 17.81 10.12
N MET A 382 -23.14 17.96 10.89
CA MET A 382 -24.08 16.87 11.16
C MET A 382 -24.78 16.43 9.89
N SER A 383 -24.75 15.13 9.63
CA SER A 383 -25.39 14.50 8.48
C SER A 383 -26.25 13.32 8.91
N ASN A 384 -27.19 12.90 8.07
CA ASN A 384 -28.03 11.73 8.34
C ASN A 384 -27.20 10.46 8.58
N GLU A 385 -26.04 10.33 7.95
CA GLU A 385 -25.12 9.20 8.17
C GLU A 385 -24.57 9.20 9.61
N ILE A 386 -24.13 10.37 10.09
CA ILE A 386 -23.60 10.53 11.45
C ILE A 386 -24.70 10.24 12.47
N ILE A 387 -25.88 10.85 12.30
CA ILE A 387 -27.05 10.63 13.16
C ILE A 387 -27.42 9.15 13.21
N THR A 388 -27.48 8.50 12.04
CA THR A 388 -27.84 7.08 11.93
C THR A 388 -26.83 6.17 12.62
N PHE A 389 -25.53 6.47 12.56
CA PHE A 389 -24.52 5.64 13.21
C PHE A 389 -24.39 5.90 14.72
N LEU A 390 -24.64 7.13 15.19
CA LEU A 390 -24.72 7.44 16.61
C LEU A 390 -25.97 6.85 17.26
N GLY A 391 -27.08 6.74 16.53
CA GLY A 391 -28.33 6.13 16.99
C GLY A 391 -28.35 4.59 16.97
N LYS A 392 -27.21 3.92 16.78
CA LYS A 392 -27.12 2.45 16.78
C LYS A 392 -26.44 1.93 18.03
N GLU A 393 -26.92 0.76 18.47
CA GLU A 393 -26.27 -0.06 19.49
C GLU A 393 -25.88 -1.42 18.87
N PRO A 394 -24.60 -1.80 18.89
CA PRO A 394 -23.44 -1.01 19.33
C PRO A 394 -23.11 0.15 18.37
N ILE A 395 -22.53 1.24 18.90
CA ILE A 395 -21.98 2.31 18.06
C ILE A 395 -20.85 1.75 17.20
N LYS A 396 -20.82 2.16 15.94
CA LYS A 396 -19.77 1.77 15.00
C LYS A 396 -18.40 2.27 15.46
N GLN A 397 -17.44 1.38 15.72
CA GLN A 397 -16.11 1.77 16.23
C GLN A 397 -16.21 2.51 17.59
N ALA A 398 -17.02 1.98 18.50
CA ALA A 398 -17.52 2.67 19.69
C ALA A 398 -16.44 3.40 20.52
N ALA A 399 -15.41 2.70 21.04
CA ALA A 399 -14.38 3.32 21.88
C ALA A 399 -13.71 4.54 21.21
N SER A 400 -13.22 4.40 19.98
CA SER A 400 -12.63 5.52 19.23
C SER A 400 -13.61 6.66 18.94
N THR A 401 -14.89 6.34 18.76
CA THR A 401 -15.94 7.33 18.50
C THR A 401 -16.23 8.13 19.77
N LEU A 402 -16.45 7.45 20.89
CA LEU A 402 -16.66 8.08 22.20
C LEU A 402 -15.47 8.96 22.57
N TYR A 403 -14.25 8.46 22.36
CA TYR A 403 -13.04 9.22 22.59
C TYR A 403 -12.91 10.47 21.70
N SER A 404 -13.33 10.37 20.44
CA SER A 404 -13.36 11.53 19.53
C SER A 404 -14.37 12.58 19.99
N ILE A 405 -15.53 12.16 20.51
CA ILE A 405 -16.56 13.05 21.04
C ILE A 405 -16.07 13.76 22.29
N GLN A 406 -15.37 13.05 23.20
CA GLN A 406 -14.77 13.64 24.40
C GLN A 406 -13.77 14.78 24.09
N ARG A 407 -13.17 14.81 22.89
CA ARG A 407 -12.19 15.82 22.47
C ARG A 407 -12.76 16.98 21.66
N GLY A 408 -13.78 16.73 20.85
CA GLY A 408 -14.28 17.72 19.90
C GLY A 408 -15.62 17.34 19.28
N GLY A 409 -16.53 16.80 20.10
CA GLY A 409 -17.88 16.41 19.72
C GLY A 409 -18.84 17.58 19.48
N VAL A 410 -18.38 18.75 19.02
CA VAL A 410 -19.23 19.90 18.71
C VAL A 410 -19.19 20.17 17.21
N SER A 411 -20.36 20.17 16.56
CA SER A 411 -20.46 20.41 15.12
C SER A 411 -20.25 21.89 14.77
N SER A 412 -20.08 22.16 13.47
CA SER A 412 -19.88 23.52 12.94
C SER A 412 -21.09 24.45 13.20
N ASP A 413 -22.29 23.90 13.36
CA ASP A 413 -23.52 24.61 13.73
C ASP A 413 -23.75 24.67 15.26
N GLY A 414 -22.75 24.27 16.06
CA GLY A 414 -22.77 24.40 17.52
C GLY A 414 -23.51 23.28 18.26
N LYS A 415 -23.84 22.16 17.60
CA LYS A 415 -24.51 21.04 18.26
C LYS A 415 -23.51 20.17 18.99
N ASP A 416 -23.70 20.03 20.29
CA ASP A 416 -22.93 19.13 21.13
C ASP A 416 -23.52 17.72 21.08
N ILE A 417 -22.75 16.77 20.56
CA ILE A 417 -23.14 15.36 20.46
C ILE A 417 -23.54 14.76 21.81
N ARG A 418 -22.92 15.20 22.92
CA ARG A 418 -23.27 14.71 24.26
C ARG A 418 -24.70 15.09 24.65
N THR A 419 -25.19 16.24 24.17
CA THR A 419 -26.54 16.72 24.43
C THR A 419 -27.54 16.11 23.44
N GLU A 420 -27.17 16.00 22.17
CA GLU A 420 -28.03 15.50 21.09
C GLU A 420 -28.28 13.99 21.16
N PHE A 421 -27.38 13.22 21.79
CA PHE A 421 -27.50 11.76 21.90
C PHE A 421 -27.42 11.29 23.37
N PRO A 422 -28.48 11.47 24.17
CA PRO A 422 -28.47 11.07 25.59
C PRO A 422 -28.18 9.59 25.83
N LEU A 423 -28.51 8.73 24.85
CA LEU A 423 -28.27 7.27 24.91
C LEU A 423 -26.79 6.90 25.07
N ILE A 424 -25.87 7.77 24.64
CA ILE A 424 -24.43 7.51 24.70
C ILE A 424 -23.74 8.25 25.87
N HIS A 425 -24.49 9.02 26.67
CA HIS A 425 -23.95 9.89 27.71
C HIS A 425 -23.15 9.10 28.74
N SER A 426 -23.71 8.02 29.28
CA SER A 426 -23.02 7.18 30.27
C SER A 426 -21.73 6.56 29.74
N LEU A 427 -21.66 6.28 28.43
CA LEU A 427 -20.46 5.76 27.78
C LEU A 427 -19.40 6.84 27.58
N LEU A 428 -19.79 8.11 27.46
CA LEU A 428 -18.88 9.25 27.34
C LEU A 428 -18.19 9.62 28.65
N ASP A 429 -18.61 9.08 29.79
CA ASP A 429 -17.96 9.29 31.09
C ASP A 429 -16.86 8.26 31.38
N MET A 430 -16.73 7.23 30.53
CA MET A 430 -15.68 6.23 30.64
C MET A 430 -14.31 6.79 30.26
N ASP A 431 -13.26 6.27 30.89
CA ASP A 431 -11.87 6.58 30.54
C ASP A 431 -11.39 5.71 29.37
N PHE A 432 -11.01 6.36 28.27
CA PHE A 432 -10.40 5.71 27.10
C PHE A 432 -8.95 6.17 26.85
N SER A 433 -8.29 6.74 27.87
CA SER A 433 -6.89 7.22 27.80
C SER A 433 -5.90 6.14 27.35
N PHE A 434 -6.21 4.86 27.56
CA PHE A 434 -5.41 3.74 27.02
C PHE A 434 -5.20 3.86 25.50
N LEU A 435 -6.09 4.51 24.76
CA LEU A 435 -5.94 4.71 23.32
C LEU A 435 -4.76 5.64 22.96
N ASP A 436 -4.17 6.38 23.89
CA ASP A 436 -2.99 7.22 23.64
C ASP A 436 -1.67 6.43 23.66
N HIS A 437 -1.68 5.16 24.11
CA HIS A 437 -0.49 4.30 24.19
C HIS A 437 -0.65 3.01 23.39
N HIS A 438 0.44 2.45 22.85
CA HIS A 438 0.33 1.28 21.99
C HIS A 438 0.29 -0.03 22.79
N TYR A 439 -0.54 -0.97 22.33
CA TYR A 439 -0.64 -2.32 22.90
C TYR A 439 0.52 -3.20 22.42
N ALA A 440 1.61 -3.19 23.18
CA ALA A 440 2.86 -3.89 22.85
C ALA A 440 2.73 -5.40 22.48
N PRO A 441 1.81 -6.20 23.08
CA PRO A 441 1.66 -7.60 22.69
C PRO A 441 1.31 -7.81 21.21
N ALA A 442 0.73 -6.81 20.54
CA ALA A 442 0.45 -6.89 19.09
C ALA A 442 1.71 -7.06 18.23
N LEU A 443 2.86 -6.55 18.69
CA LEU A 443 4.13 -6.62 17.95
C LEU A 443 4.65 -8.06 17.79
N LYS A 444 4.19 -8.99 18.64
CA LYS A 444 4.55 -10.41 18.54
C LYS A 444 3.91 -11.12 17.33
N LEU A 445 2.90 -10.49 16.71
CA LEU A 445 2.22 -11.03 15.53
C LEU A 445 2.86 -10.61 14.21
N LEU A 446 3.87 -9.73 14.24
CA LEU A 446 4.56 -9.33 13.02
C LEU A 446 5.48 -10.47 12.53
N PRO A 447 5.78 -10.56 11.23
CA PRO A 447 6.79 -11.49 10.74
C PRO A 447 8.13 -11.26 11.46
N GLU A 448 8.77 -12.34 11.89
CA GLU A 448 9.95 -12.29 12.78
C GLU A 448 11.04 -11.33 12.27
N LYS A 449 11.35 -11.39 10.97
CA LYS A 449 12.35 -10.52 10.33
C LYS A 449 12.08 -9.02 10.45
N TYR A 450 10.82 -8.62 10.62
CA TYR A 450 10.44 -7.20 10.73
C TYR A 450 10.16 -6.75 12.17
N GLN A 451 9.95 -7.67 13.11
CA GLN A 451 9.59 -7.35 14.50
C GLN A 451 10.54 -6.32 15.12
N HIS A 452 11.86 -6.52 15.00
CA HIS A 452 12.85 -5.62 15.57
C HIS A 452 12.79 -4.22 14.96
N PHE A 453 12.70 -4.13 13.62
CA PHE A 453 12.63 -2.86 12.90
C PHE A 453 11.38 -2.07 13.29
N THR A 454 10.20 -2.69 13.20
CA THR A 454 8.92 -2.04 13.52
C THR A 454 8.87 -1.61 14.98
N THR A 455 9.30 -2.47 15.91
CA THR A 455 9.32 -2.16 17.34
C THR A 455 10.22 -0.96 17.62
N THR A 456 11.39 -0.90 17.00
CA THR A 456 12.34 0.22 17.18
C THR A 456 11.78 1.51 16.60
N ARG A 457 11.15 1.47 15.41
CA ARG A 457 10.48 2.64 14.82
C ARG A 457 9.33 3.13 15.68
N LEU A 458 8.45 2.24 16.15
CA LEU A 458 7.28 2.61 16.94
C LEU A 458 7.63 3.30 18.26
N LYS A 459 8.70 2.85 18.94
CA LYS A 459 9.22 3.49 20.15
C LYS A 459 9.61 4.96 19.96
N GLY A 460 9.94 5.37 18.73
CA GLY A 460 10.24 6.76 18.41
C GLY A 460 9.00 7.67 18.35
N TYR A 461 7.80 7.09 18.31
CA TYR A 461 6.54 7.84 18.19
C TYR A 461 5.67 7.76 19.45
N VAL A 462 5.63 6.61 20.12
CA VAL A 462 4.65 6.38 21.19
C VAL A 462 5.15 5.39 22.24
N GLU A 463 4.82 5.66 23.49
CA GLU A 463 5.09 4.74 24.60
C GLU A 463 4.12 3.54 24.59
N LYS A 464 4.51 2.47 25.29
CA LYS A 464 3.66 1.28 25.45
C LYS A 464 2.62 1.52 26.54
N MET A 465 1.46 0.88 26.40
CA MET A 465 0.48 0.84 27.48
C MET A 465 1.11 0.31 28.77
N THR A 466 0.81 0.96 29.87
CA THR A 466 1.06 0.50 31.24
C THR A 466 0.16 -0.68 31.59
N SER A 467 0.48 -1.42 32.66
CA SER A 467 -0.35 -2.54 33.11
C SER A 467 -1.80 -2.14 33.43
N PRO A 468 -2.07 -0.99 34.10
CA PRO A 468 -3.44 -0.50 34.30
C PRO A 468 -4.18 -0.21 32.99
N GLU A 469 -3.51 0.39 32.00
CA GLU A 469 -4.14 0.68 30.70
C GLU A 469 -4.46 -0.59 29.92
N VAL A 470 -3.58 -1.60 29.96
CA VAL A 470 -3.87 -2.92 29.40
C VAL A 470 -5.08 -3.56 30.09
N ALA A 471 -5.19 -3.46 31.41
CA ALA A 471 -6.33 -3.98 32.15
C ALA A 471 -7.63 -3.23 31.77
N SER A 472 -7.56 -1.89 31.65
CA SER A 472 -8.67 -1.05 31.21
C SER A 472 -9.15 -1.44 29.81
N MET A 473 -8.23 -1.53 28.84
CA MET A 473 -8.53 -1.95 27.47
C MET A 473 -9.19 -3.34 27.44
N LYS A 474 -8.64 -4.31 28.19
CA LYS A 474 -9.18 -5.68 28.26
C LYS A 474 -10.54 -5.76 28.94
N GLY A 475 -10.84 -4.83 29.84
CA GLY A 475 -12.13 -4.69 30.51
C GLY A 475 -13.24 -4.08 29.64
N ILE A 476 -12.91 -3.55 28.45
CA ILE A 476 -13.90 -2.92 27.58
C ILE A 476 -14.97 -3.92 27.13
N ASN A 477 -16.21 -3.64 27.51
CA ASN A 477 -17.43 -4.26 27.01
C ASN A 477 -18.59 -3.25 27.10
N LEU A 478 -18.67 -2.35 26.11
CA LEU A 478 -19.56 -1.18 26.14
C LEU A 478 -21.04 -1.55 25.97
N TYR A 479 -21.33 -2.68 25.32
CA TYR A 479 -22.69 -3.18 25.12
C TYR A 479 -22.75 -4.67 25.48
N PRO A 480 -22.88 -5.02 26.77
CA PRO A 480 -22.83 -6.42 27.22
C PRO A 480 -23.94 -7.31 26.67
N ASN A 481 -25.05 -6.71 26.23
CA ASN A 481 -26.24 -7.40 25.72
C ASN A 481 -26.26 -7.51 24.18
N SER A 482 -25.21 -7.06 23.48
CA SER A 482 -25.12 -7.02 22.01
C SER A 482 -24.29 -8.13 21.39
#